data_AF-A0A256IGQ6-F1
#
_entry.id   AF-A0A256IGQ6-F1
#
_cell.length_a   1.000
_cell.length_b   1.000
_cell.length_c   1.000
_cell.angle_alpha   90.00
_cell.angle_beta   90.00
_cell.angle_gamma   90.00
#
_symmetry.space_group_name_H-M   'P 1'
#
loop_
_entity.id
_entity.type
_entity.pdbx_description
1 polymer ?
#
loop_
_entity_poly.entity_id
_entity_poly.type
_entity_poly.pdbx_seq_one_letter_code
_entity_poly.pdbx_strand_id
1 'polypeptide(L)' 'MATDHSTAFDFGGTTPSTFRCPDCGTTAPSTSVPYDDLGYAVCPGCSYTTAPETVGPWTADDA' A
#
# COMPACT_ATOMS: atom_id res chain seq x y z
N MET A 1 -10.71 -15.17 42.32
CA MET A 1 -11.91 -15.06 41.47
C MET A 1 -11.69 -13.87 40.55
N ALA A 2 -11.02 -13.99 39.39
CA ALA A 2 -11.41 -14.62 38.12
C ALA A 2 -12.53 -13.86 37.39
N THR A 3 -12.15 -12.92 36.53
CA THR A 3 -12.77 -12.55 35.22
C THR A 3 -11.75 -11.64 34.54
N ASP A 4 -10.73 -12.20 33.89
CA ASP A 4 -10.72 -12.47 32.44
C ASP A 4 -10.98 -11.20 31.61
N HIS A 5 -9.90 -10.50 31.29
CA HIS A 5 -9.89 -9.39 30.33
C HIS A 5 -9.78 -9.92 28.88
N SER A 6 -10.42 -11.06 28.55
CA SER A 6 -10.18 -11.74 27.26
C SER A 6 -11.12 -11.32 26.11
N THR A 7 -11.82 -10.18 26.14
CA THR A 7 -12.78 -9.86 25.03
C THR A 7 -12.99 -8.39 24.57
N ALA A 8 -12.20 -7.38 24.95
CA ALA A 8 -12.58 -5.97 24.65
C ALA A 8 -11.63 -5.11 23.79
N PHE A 9 -10.48 -5.61 23.35
CA PHE A 9 -9.67 -4.90 22.36
C PHE A 9 -9.84 -5.55 20.99
N ASP A 10 -11.06 -5.50 20.47
CA ASP A 10 -11.26 -5.48 19.03
C ASP A 10 -10.79 -4.09 18.56
N PHE A 11 -9.47 -3.90 18.48
CA PHE A 11 -8.89 -2.82 17.69
C PHE A 11 -9.12 -3.13 16.21
N GLY A 12 -10.39 -3.11 15.79
CA GLY A 12 -10.84 -3.02 14.42
C GLY A 12 -10.20 -4.01 13.47
N GLY A 13 -10.54 -5.29 13.62
CA GLY A 13 -10.52 -6.29 12.56
C GLY A 13 -9.17 -6.57 11.86
N THR A 14 -8.83 -7.85 11.76
CA THR A 14 -7.91 -8.42 10.77
C THR A 14 -8.40 -8.25 9.33
N THR A 15 -9.04 -7.12 8.98
CA THR A 15 -9.35 -6.80 7.59
C THR A 15 -8.06 -6.34 6.95
N PRO A 16 -7.46 -7.12 6.04
CA PRO A 16 -6.26 -6.68 5.36
C PRO A 16 -6.59 -5.39 4.61
N SER A 17 -5.77 -4.35 4.82
CA SER A 17 -5.78 -3.18 3.94
C SER A 17 -5.74 -3.69 2.50
N THR A 18 -6.76 -3.35 1.73
CA THR A 18 -6.91 -3.79 0.35
C THR A 18 -6.43 -2.66 -0.54
N PHE A 19 -5.43 -2.95 -1.35
CA PHE A 19 -4.97 -2.03 -2.38
C PHE A 19 -5.93 -2.09 -3.57
N ARG A 20 -6.33 -0.91 -4.07
CA ARG A 20 -7.13 -0.77 -5.27
C ARG A 20 -6.37 0.07 -6.29
N CYS A 21 -6.11 -0.51 -7.46
CA CYS A 21 -5.43 0.18 -8.54
C CYS A 21 -6.36 1.21 -9.20
N PRO A 22 -5.95 2.48 -9.38
CA PRO A 22 -6.75 3.50 -10.05
C PRO A 22 -6.78 3.34 -11.58
N ASP A 23 -5.81 2.64 -12.16
CA ASP A 23 -5.66 2.48 -13.61
C ASP A 23 -6.52 1.32 -14.16
N CYS A 24 -6.32 0.10 -13.65
CA CYS A 24 -7.06 -1.08 -14.10
C CYS A 24 -8.21 -1.51 -13.16
N GLY A 25 -8.35 -0.89 -11.98
CA GLY A 25 -9.39 -1.24 -11.00
C GLY A 25 -9.12 -2.51 -10.18
N THR A 26 -7.99 -3.19 -10.38
CA THR A 26 -7.63 -4.42 -9.66
C THR A 26 -7.59 -4.19 -8.15
N THR A 27 -8.22 -5.10 -7.39
CA THR A 27 -8.21 -5.08 -5.92
C THR A 27 -7.43 -6.28 -5.40
N ALA A 28 -6.41 -6.04 -4.57
CA ALA A 28 -5.56 -7.08 -4.00
C ALA A 28 -5.24 -6.77 -2.52
N PRO A 29 -5.03 -7.77 -1.67
CA PRO A 29 -4.60 -7.54 -0.28
C PRO A 29 -3.19 -6.94 -0.28
N SER A 30 -2.91 -5.97 0.61
CA SER A 30 -1.59 -5.33 0.71
C SER A 30 -0.43 -6.32 0.94
N THR A 31 -0.70 -7.50 1.50
CA THR A 31 0.29 -8.58 1.67
C THR A 31 0.68 -9.28 0.36
N SER A 32 -0.12 -9.17 -0.69
CA SER A 32 0.16 -9.70 -2.04
C SER A 32 0.56 -8.63 -3.04
N VAL A 33 0.55 -7.35 -2.64
CA VAL A 33 0.97 -6.24 -3.49
C VAL A 33 2.50 -6.16 -3.48
N PRO A 34 3.17 -6.30 -4.64
CA PRO A 34 4.60 -6.06 -4.71
C PRO A 34 4.91 -4.57 -4.46
N TYR A 35 6.03 -4.30 -3.80
CA TYR A 35 6.57 -2.95 -3.61
C TYR A 35 7.86 -2.82 -4.41
N ASP A 36 8.11 -1.65 -5.00
CA ASP A 36 9.38 -1.36 -5.66
C ASP A 36 10.49 -1.05 -4.64
N ASP A 37 11.73 -0.87 -5.11
CA ASP A 37 12.89 -0.58 -4.25
C ASP A 37 12.75 0.74 -3.44
N LEU A 38 11.95 1.69 -3.92
CA LEU A 38 11.62 2.94 -3.24
C LEU A 38 10.47 2.78 -2.24
N GLY A 39 9.80 1.62 -2.22
CA GLY A 39 8.70 1.30 -1.32
C GLY A 39 7.31 1.75 -1.81
N TYR A 40 7.13 2.06 -3.09
CA TYR A 40 5.80 2.32 -3.65
C TYR A 40 5.09 1.02 -4.03
N ALA A 41 3.76 1.01 -3.82
CA ALA A 41 2.92 -0.13 -4.17
C ALA A 41 2.81 -0.26 -5.71
N VAL A 42 3.17 -1.44 -6.23
CA VAL A 42 3.08 -1.78 -7.64
C VAL A 42 1.85 -2.67 -7.86
N CYS A 43 0.99 -2.29 -8.80
CA CYS A 43 -0.19 -3.07 -9.14
C CYS A 43 0.21 -4.44 -9.71
N PRO A 44 -0.29 -5.57 -9.16
CA PRO A 44 0.02 -6.89 -9.71
C PRO A 44 -0.69 -7.20 -11.03
N GLY A 45 -1.72 -6.43 -11.41
CA GLY A 45 -2.50 -6.65 -12.63
C GLY A 45 -1.93 -5.95 -13.87
N CYS A 46 -1.56 -4.67 -13.75
CA CYS A 46 -1.03 -3.87 -14.86
C CYS A 46 0.35 -3.27 -14.61
N SER A 47 1.00 -3.58 -13.47
CA SER A 47 2.30 -3.03 -13.06
C SER A 47 2.33 -1.51 -12.87
N TYR A 48 1.16 -0.86 -12.78
CA TYR A 48 1.04 0.55 -12.44
C TYR A 48 1.58 0.84 -11.04
N THR A 49 2.46 1.84 -10.92
CA THR A 49 2.96 2.38 -9.65
C THR A 49 2.50 3.82 -9.47
N THR A 50 2.13 4.20 -8.25
CA THR A 50 1.88 5.61 -7.90
C THR A 50 3.17 6.34 -7.55
N ALA A 51 4.33 5.78 -7.86
CA ALA A 51 5.58 6.51 -7.78
C ALA A 51 5.37 7.84 -8.51
N PRO A 52 5.65 8.99 -7.88
CA PRO A 52 5.74 10.22 -8.64
C PRO A 52 6.76 9.93 -9.72
N GLU A 53 6.28 9.86 -10.96
CA GLU A 53 7.14 9.87 -12.14
C GLU A 53 8.17 10.95 -11.86
N THR A 54 9.45 10.58 -11.80
CA THR A 54 10.54 11.51 -11.54
C THR A 54 10.69 12.46 -12.74
N VAL A 55 9.65 13.24 -13.02
CA VAL A 55 9.65 14.50 -13.74
C VAL A 55 9.79 15.60 -12.69
N GLY A 56 10.79 15.44 -11.83
CA GLY A 56 11.25 16.54 -11.02
C GLY A 56 12.10 17.47 -11.90
N PRO A 57 11.69 18.72 -12.18
CA PRO A 57 12.56 19.71 -12.85
C PRO A 57 13.78 20.14 -12.01
N TRP A 58 14.09 19.46 -10.91
CA TRP A 58 15.14 19.84 -9.97
C TRP A 58 16.49 19.13 -10.21
N THR A 59 16.63 18.35 -11.29
CA THR A 59 17.92 17.71 -11.68
C THR A 59 18.57 18.36 -12.91
N ALA A 60 18.06 19.49 -13.42
CA ALA A 60 18.59 20.13 -14.63
C ALA A 60 19.09 21.58 -14.45
N ASP A 61 19.05 22.15 -13.24
CA ASP A 61 19.45 23.54 -12.99
C ASP A 61 20.53 23.61 -11.89
N ASP A 62 21.73 23.12 -12.21
CA ASP A 62 23.01 23.55 -11.59
C ASP A 62 24.16 23.06 -12.50
N ALA A 63 24.47 23.83 -13.54
CA ALA A 63 25.61 23.61 -14.45
C ALA A 63 26.22 24.95 -14.88
#